data_AF-A0AA42I9P3-F1
#
_entry.id   AF-A0AA42I9P3-F1
#
_cell.length_a   1.000
_cell.length_b   1.000
_cell.length_c   1.000
_cell.angle_alpha   90.00
_cell.angle_beta   90.00
_cell.angle_gamma   90.00
#
_symmetry.space_group_name_H-M   'P 1'
#
loop_
_entity.id
_entity.type
_entity.pdbx_description
1 polymer ?
#
loop_
_entity_poly.entity_id
_entity_poly.type
_entity_poly.pdbx_seq_one_letter_code
_entity_poly.pdbx_strand_id
1 'polypeptide(L)'
;MKHPLDNQTVNSMGPIINTGSMVALNQEIAVGRSFNILYFAAHQTQPFQSRDVAHLVDEISSTAITRYLNTLVKLGMLEKVTCIKYQATALAKKMMNVGENSE
;
A
#
# COMPACT_ATOMS: atom_id res chain seq x y z
N MET A 1 -56.73 -18.28 24.79
CA MET A 1 -55.51 -17.71 25.41
C MET A 1 -54.45 -17.63 24.33
N LYS A 2 -53.94 -16.43 24.01
CA LYS A 2 -52.84 -16.27 23.04
C LYS A 2 -51.51 -16.63 23.73
N HIS A 3 -50.68 -17.42 23.05
CA HIS A 3 -49.41 -17.92 23.58
C HIS A 3 -48.44 -16.75 23.83
N PRO A 4 -47.65 -16.70 24.92
CA PRO A 4 -46.85 -15.51 25.26
C PRO A 4 -45.57 -15.31 24.43
N LEU A 5 -45.34 -16.10 23.37
CA LEU A 5 -44.06 -16.12 22.65
C LEU A 5 -44.05 -15.37 21.31
N ASP A 6 -45.16 -14.76 20.89
CA ASP A 6 -45.25 -14.16 19.54
C ASP A 6 -44.69 -12.73 19.44
N ASN A 7 -44.03 -12.17 20.47
CA ASN A 7 -43.58 -10.76 20.44
C ASN A 7 -42.06 -10.53 20.38
N GLN A 8 -41.23 -11.56 20.29
CA GLN A 8 -39.79 -11.35 20.18
C GLN A 8 -39.40 -11.13 18.71
N THR A 9 -39.67 -9.94 18.21
CA THR A 9 -38.95 -9.43 17.04
C THR A 9 -37.51 -9.21 17.50
N VAL A 10 -36.67 -10.23 17.28
CA VAL A 10 -35.22 -10.13 17.47
C VAL A 10 -34.75 -9.08 16.48
N ASN A 11 -34.54 -7.85 16.95
CA ASN A 11 -33.93 -6.81 16.14
C ASN A 11 -32.43 -7.12 16.06
N SER A 12 -32.07 -8.08 15.21
CA SER A 12 -30.69 -8.45 14.89
C SER A 12 -30.07 -7.44 13.93
N MET A 13 -30.21 -6.15 14.23
CA MET A 13 -29.42 -5.12 13.55
C MET A 13 -28.12 -4.98 14.33
N GLY A 14 -27.18 -5.89 14.05
CA GLY A 14 -25.78 -5.67 14.41
C GLY A 14 -25.31 -4.32 13.86
N PRO A 15 -24.24 -3.73 14.42
CA PRO A 15 -23.77 -2.42 13.97
C PRO A 15 -23.57 -2.45 12.45
N ILE A 16 -24.22 -1.52 11.74
CA ILE A 16 -24.01 -1.35 10.30
C ILE A 16 -22.57 -0.88 10.14
N ILE A 17 -21.66 -1.79 9.84
CA ILE A 17 -20.30 -1.45 9.46
C ILE A 17 -20.40 -0.67 8.16
N ASN A 18 -20.00 0.60 8.16
CA ASN A 18 -19.92 1.40 6.94
C ASN A 18 -18.73 0.89 6.11
N THR A 19 -18.98 -0.17 5.35
CA THR A 19 -17.99 -0.85 4.50
C THR A 19 -17.33 0.13 3.52
N GLY A 20 -18.08 1.10 3.00
CA GLY A 20 -17.55 2.12 2.09
C GLY A 20 -16.45 2.95 2.73
N SER A 21 -16.65 3.41 3.96
CA SER A 21 -15.66 4.23 4.69
C SER A 21 -14.39 3.44 5.02
N MET A 22 -14.54 2.17 5.41
CA MET A 22 -13.40 1.28 5.65
C MET A 22 -12.58 1.00 4.39
N VAL A 23 -13.26 0.80 3.25
CA VAL A 23 -12.60 0.59 1.96
C VAL A 23 -11.78 1.82 1.56
N ALA A 24 -12.36 3.02 1.70
CA ALA A 24 -11.66 4.27 1.40
C ALA A 24 -10.41 4.46 2.26
N LEU A 25 -10.51 4.23 3.58
CA LEU A 25 -9.36 4.30 4.49
C LEU A 25 -8.24 3.32 4.10
N ASN A 26 -8.60 2.07 3.78
CA ASN A 26 -7.62 1.08 3.35
C ASN A 26 -6.93 1.46 2.03
N GLN A 27 -7.65 2.09 1.10
CA GLN A 27 -7.08 2.59 -0.14
C GLN A 27 -6.12 3.75 0.10
N GLU A 28 -6.50 4.71 0.93
CA GLU A 28 -5.64 5.85 1.31
C GLU A 28 -4.32 5.35 1.93
N ILE A 29 -4.40 4.44 2.89
CA ILE A 29 -3.22 3.83 3.52
C ILE A 29 -2.35 3.11 2.47
N ALA A 30 -2.95 2.34 1.57
CA ALA A 30 -2.20 1.62 0.53
C ALA A 30 -1.51 2.56 -0.46
N VAL A 31 -2.15 3.67 -0.81
CA VAL A 31 -1.57 4.72 -1.67
C VAL A 31 -0.40 5.40 -0.94
N GLY A 32 -0.59 5.82 0.31
CA GLY A 32 0.46 6.45 1.13
C GLY A 32 1.71 5.56 1.25
N ARG A 33 1.52 4.27 1.56
CA ARG A 33 2.62 3.28 1.60
C ARG A 33 3.36 3.16 0.26
N SER A 34 2.62 3.19 -0.85
CA SER A 34 3.21 3.10 -2.19
C SER A 34 4.06 4.33 -2.51
N PHE A 35 3.59 5.53 -2.13
CA PHE A 35 4.33 6.77 -2.26
C PHE A 35 5.58 6.80 -1.38
N ASN A 36 5.51 6.33 -0.13
CA ASN A 36 6.67 6.25 0.77
C ASN A 36 7.79 5.36 0.17
N ILE A 37 7.43 4.18 -0.35
CA ILE A 37 8.38 3.28 -1.01
C ILE A 37 8.98 3.98 -2.24
N LEU A 38 8.16 4.62 -3.06
CA LEU A 38 8.61 5.26 -4.29
C LEU A 38 9.55 6.44 -4.02
N TYR A 39 9.23 7.26 -3.02
CA TYR A 39 10.07 8.36 -2.56
C TYR A 39 11.43 7.83 -2.11
N PHE A 40 11.45 6.80 -1.26
CA PHE A 40 12.71 6.15 -0.85
C PHE A 40 13.50 5.66 -2.05
N ALA A 41 12.86 4.95 -2.97
CA ALA A 41 13.49 4.33 -4.13
C ALA A 41 14.14 5.37 -5.05
N ALA A 42 13.46 6.50 -5.31
CA ALA A 42 13.96 7.55 -6.17
C ALA A 42 15.28 8.16 -5.67
N HIS A 43 15.48 8.21 -4.35
CA HIS A 43 16.67 8.75 -3.70
C HIS A 43 17.80 7.72 -3.52
N GLN A 44 17.56 6.45 -3.83
CA GLN A 44 18.63 5.44 -3.75
C GLN A 44 19.57 5.54 -4.95
N THR A 45 20.87 5.49 -4.67
CA THR A 45 21.93 5.38 -5.69
C THR A 45 22.29 3.93 -5.99
N GLN A 46 21.88 2.99 -5.13
CA GLN A 46 22.14 1.56 -5.25
C GLN A 46 20.83 0.75 -5.20
N PRO A 47 20.78 -0.43 -5.84
CA PRO A 47 19.61 -1.29 -5.76
C PRO A 47 19.28 -1.73 -4.34
N PHE A 48 18.00 -1.70 -3.98
CA PHE A 48 17.47 -2.02 -2.64
C PHE A 48 16.57 -3.26 -2.67
N GLN A 49 16.21 -3.81 -1.51
CA GLN A 49 15.28 -4.93 -1.37
C GLN A 49 14.15 -4.65 -0.38
N SER A 50 13.22 -5.58 -0.23
CA SER A 50 12.02 -5.42 0.62
C SER A 50 12.32 -5.07 2.09
N ARG A 51 13.40 -5.61 2.67
CA ARG A 51 13.78 -5.30 4.06
C ARG A 51 14.19 -3.83 4.26
N ASP A 52 14.72 -3.21 3.22
CA ASP A 52 15.25 -1.84 3.29
C ASP A 52 14.10 -0.81 3.34
N VAL A 53 12.89 -1.20 2.92
CA VAL A 53 11.68 -0.36 2.94
C VAL A 53 10.66 -0.78 3.99
N ALA A 54 10.96 -1.79 4.81
CA ALA A 54 9.99 -2.34 5.77
C ALA A 54 9.52 -1.32 6.82
N HIS A 55 10.41 -0.42 7.23
CA HIS A 55 10.13 0.65 8.19
C HIS A 55 9.31 1.82 7.60
N LEU A 56 9.08 1.85 6.28
CA LEU A 56 8.36 2.95 5.60
C LEU A 56 6.85 2.72 5.50
N VAL A 57 6.42 1.51 5.86
CA VAL A 57 5.08 0.99 5.51
C VAL A 57 4.35 0.36 6.68
N ASP A 58 4.84 0.57 7.91
CA ASP A 58 4.30 0.22 9.23
C ASP A 58 3.22 -0.87 9.29
N GLU A 59 3.48 -1.90 10.09
CA GLU A 59 2.49 -2.93 10.46
C GLU A 59 1.98 -3.78 9.28
N ILE A 60 2.85 -4.11 8.32
CA ILE A 60 2.51 -5.03 7.23
C ILE A 60 3.49 -6.17 7.06
N SER A 61 3.00 -7.28 6.51
CA SER A 61 3.83 -8.44 6.20
C SER A 61 4.82 -8.16 5.08
N SER A 62 5.93 -8.91 5.07
CA SER A 62 6.91 -8.91 3.98
C SER A 62 6.28 -9.23 2.61
N THR A 63 5.23 -10.07 2.61
CA THR A 63 4.43 -10.37 1.42
C THR A 63 3.70 -9.13 0.91
N ALA A 64 3.13 -8.31 1.79
CA ALA A 64 2.46 -7.06 1.40
C ALA A 64 3.46 -6.05 0.82
N ILE A 65 4.65 -5.91 1.43
CA ILE A 65 5.75 -5.09 0.89
C ILE A 65 6.10 -5.54 -0.53
N THR A 66 6.28 -6.85 -0.73
CA THR A 66 6.61 -7.43 -2.04
C THR A 66 5.51 -7.15 -3.07
N ARG A 67 4.24 -7.15 -2.66
CA ARG A 67 3.12 -6.77 -3.53
C ARG A 67 3.21 -5.30 -3.96
N TYR A 68 3.50 -4.37 -3.05
CA TYR A 68 3.69 -2.96 -3.41
C TYR A 68 4.85 -2.78 -4.39
N LEU A 69 5.99 -3.41 -4.13
CA LEU A 69 7.15 -3.37 -5.03
C LEU A 69 6.80 -3.90 -6.42
N ASN A 70 6.12 -5.05 -6.51
CA ASN A 70 5.70 -5.60 -7.80
C ASN A 70 4.66 -4.73 -8.52
N THR A 71 3.77 -4.05 -7.79
CA THR A 71 2.85 -3.07 -8.38
C THR A 71 3.61 -1.91 -8.98
N LEU A 72 4.59 -1.34 -8.25
CA LEU A 72 5.42 -0.25 -8.77
C LEU A 72 6.27 -0.68 -9.97
N VAL A 73 6.71 -1.93 -10.03
CA VAL A 73 7.35 -2.50 -11.23
C VAL A 73 6.39 -2.54 -12.41
N LYS A 74 5.15 -3.04 -12.21
CA LYS A 74 4.14 -3.09 -13.26
C LYS A 74 3.75 -1.70 -13.79
N LEU A 75 3.84 -0.68 -12.95
CA LEU A 75 3.59 0.71 -13.31
C LEU A 75 4.79 1.39 -13.99
N GLY A 76 5.93 0.72 -14.15
CA GLY A 76 7.15 1.30 -14.74
C GLY A 76 7.90 2.26 -13.82
N MET A 77 7.56 2.30 -12.53
CA MET A 77 8.19 3.16 -11.54
C MET A 77 9.46 2.54 -10.96
N LEU A 78 9.48 1.21 -10.84
CA LEU A 78 10.65 0.43 -10.44
C LEU A 78 11.01 -0.56 -11.54
N GLU A 79 12.26 -0.99 -11.53
CA GLU A 79 12.72 -2.15 -12.28
C GLU A 79 13.37 -3.18 -11.36
N LYS A 80 13.33 -4.46 -11.75
CA LYS A 80 14.02 -5.53 -11.04
C LYS A 80 15.44 -5.64 -11.56
N VAL A 81 16.41 -5.49 -10.68
CA VAL A 81 17.83 -5.72 -10.96
C VAL A 81 18.17 -7.20 -10.78
N THR A 82 17.57 -7.83 -9.77
CA THR A 82 17.62 -9.29 -9.54
C THR A 82 16.26 -9.80 -9.10
N CYS A 83 16.15 -11.07 -8.73
CA CYS A 83 14.91 -11.62 -8.18
C CYS A 83 14.44 -10.93 -6.88
N ILE A 84 15.35 -10.29 -6.13
CA ILE A 84 15.07 -9.65 -4.84
C ILE A 84 15.46 -8.16 -4.77
N LYS A 85 16.20 -7.65 -5.76
CA LYS A 85 16.66 -6.25 -5.78
C LYS A 85 15.92 -5.41 -6.81
N TYR A 86 15.67 -4.16 -6.44
CA TYR A 86 14.90 -3.18 -7.17
C TYR A 86 15.68 -1.87 -7.30
N GLN A 87 15.40 -1.10 -8.34
CA GLN A 87 15.87 0.29 -8.45
C GLN A 87 14.79 1.17 -9.09
N ALA A 88 14.82 2.47 -8.82
CA ALA A 88 13.90 3.42 -9.42
C ALA A 88 14.27 3.71 -10.88
N THR A 89 13.26 3.75 -11.75
CA THR A 89 13.44 4.15 -13.16
C THR A 89 13.68 5.66 -13.27
N ALA A 90 14.16 6.12 -14.43
CA ALA A 90 14.30 7.54 -14.71
C ALA A 90 12.95 8.30 -14.58
N LEU A 91 11.84 7.66 -14.98
CA LEU A 91 10.49 8.20 -14.81
C LEU A 91 10.16 8.45 -13.33
N ALA A 92 10.42 7.47 -12.46
CA ALA A 92 10.18 7.60 -11.03
C ALA A 92 11.01 8.71 -10.40
N LYS A 93 12.29 8.80 -10.77
CA LYS A 93 13.19 9.87 -10.31
C LYS A 93 12.69 11.25 -10.73
N LYS A 94 12.29 11.42 -11.99
CA LYS A 94 11.67 12.65 -12.49
C LYS A 94 10.39 13.01 -11.73
N MET A 95 9.49 12.05 -11.53
CA MET A 95 8.25 12.28 -10.78
C MET A 95 8.48 12.71 -9.33
N MET A 96 9.59 12.28 -8.74
CA MET A 96 10.01 12.64 -7.38
C MET A 96 10.94 13.86 -7.32
N ASN A 97 11.15 14.55 -8.45
CA ASN A 97 12.07 15.67 -8.57
C ASN A 97 13.52 15.33 -8.13
N VAL A 98 13.96 14.10 -8.38
CA VAL A 98 15.31 13.64 -8.09
C VAL A 98 16.10 13.61 -9.39
N GLY A 99 17.12 14.46 -9.50
CA GLY A 99 18.05 14.49 -10.64
C GLY A 99 17.91 15.67 -11.61
N GLU A 100 17.02 16.64 -11.38
CA GLU A 100 16.92 17.88 -12.19
C GLU A 100 17.79 19.03 -11.67
N ASN A 101 18.94 18.76 -11.05
CA ASN A 101 19.95 19.76 -10.72
C ASN A 101 21.34 19.23 -11.06
N SER A 102 21.79 19.39 -12.31
CA SER A 102 23.20 19.40 -12.75
C SER A 102 23.27 19.66 -14.27
N GLU A 103 22.91 20.88 -14.69
CA GLU A 103 23.51 21.54 -15.86
C GLU A 103 24.15 22.84 -15.40
#